data_AF-A0A417F4U1-F1
#
_entry.id   AF-A0A417F4U1-F1
#
_cell.length_a   1.000
_cell.length_b   1.000
_cell.length_c   1.000
_cell.angle_alpha   90.00
_cell.angle_beta   90.00
_cell.angle_gamma   90.00
#
_symmetry.space_group_name_H-M   'P 1'
#
loop_
_entity.id
_entity.type
_entity.pdbx_description
1 polymer ?
#
loop_
_entity_poly.entity_id
_entity_poly.type
_entity_poly.pdbx_seq_one_letter_code
_entity_poly.pdbx_strand_id
1 'polypeptide(L)' 'MDITILICAIALILAAILVIWQAKALARCDLICKSCGTKQNLPWKRLVFRTHVGNDWQLYCPVCGRKTWFTARKRGQ' A
#
# COMPACT_ATOMS: atom_id res chain seq x y z
N MET A 1 -30.04 10.56 -19.43
CA MET A 1 -28.81 10.02 -18.80
C MET A 1 -28.85 8.52 -18.96
N ASP A 2 -28.04 7.99 -19.87
CA ASP A 2 -28.04 6.58 -20.26
C ASP A 2 -27.67 5.70 -19.07
N ILE A 3 -28.46 4.64 -18.82
CA ILE A 3 -28.26 3.67 -17.73
C ILE A 3 -26.82 3.12 -17.72
N THR A 4 -26.19 3.02 -18.90
CA THR A 4 -24.78 2.65 -19.08
C THR A 4 -23.81 3.62 -18.39
N ILE A 5 -24.04 4.93 -18.50
CA ILE A 5 -23.23 5.96 -17.84
C ILE A 5 -23.35 5.83 -16.32
N LEU A 6 -24.57 5.57 -15.82
CA LEU A 6 -24.81 5.37 -14.40
C LEU A 6 -24.05 4.14 -13.86
N ILE A 7 -24.10 3.02 -14.58
CA ILE A 7 -23.38 1.79 -14.22
C ILE A 7 -21.87 2.02 -14.22
N CYS A 8 -21.33 2.69 -15.26
CA CYS A 8 -19.91 3.01 -15.32
C CYS A 8 -19.47 3.92 -14.16
N ALA A 9 -20.28 4.93 -13.81
CA ALA A 9 -19.99 5.81 -12.68
C ALA A 9 -19.94 5.03 -11.35
N ILE A 10 -20.90 4.14 -11.10
CA ILE A 10 -20.92 3.29 -9.90
C ILE A 10 -19.70 2.36 -9.86
N ALA A 11 -19.36 1.74 -11.00
CA ALA A 11 -18.19 0.86 -11.09
C ALA A 11 -16.87 1.60 -10.78
N LEU A 12 -16.70 2.82 -11.28
CA LEU A 12 -15.54 3.66 -10.99
C LEU A 12 -15.47 4.04 -9.51
N ILE A 13 -16.60 4.37 -8.89
CA ILE A 13 -16.67 4.69 -7.45
C ILE A 13 -16.28 3.47 -6.61
N LEU A 14 -16.82 2.29 -6.93
CA LEU A 14 -16.49 1.03 -6.25
C LEU A 14 -14.98 0.71 -6.38
N ALA A 15 -14.41 0.86 -7.58
CA ALA A 15 -12.98 0.63 -7.81
C ALA A 15 -12.13 1.58 -6.95
N ALA A 16 -12.47 2.87 -6.87
CA ALA A 16 -11.77 3.83 -6.03
C ALA A 16 -11.83 3.46 -4.54
N ILE A 17 -13.00 3.02 -4.05
CA ILE A 17 -13.18 2.56 -2.66
C ILE A 17 -12.29 1.35 -2.37
N LEU A 18 -12.24 0.37 -3.28
CA LEU A 18 -11.42 -0.83 -3.12
C LEU A 18 -9.92 -0.50 -3.04
N VAL A 19 -9.44 0.43 -3.87
CA VAL A 19 -8.04 0.87 -3.84
C VAL A 19 -7.70 1.53 -2.51
N ILE A 20 -8.57 2.40 -2.00
CA ILE A 20 -8.37 3.06 -0.69
C ILE A 20 -8.40 2.02 0.44
N TRP A 21 -9.28 1.02 0.35
CA TRP A 21 -9.40 -0.03 1.35
C TRP A 21 -8.16 -0.91 1.41
N GLN A 22 -7.62 -1.32 0.27
CA GLN A 22 -6.34 -2.04 0.17
C GLN A 22 -5.19 -1.24 0.78
N ALA A 23 -5.08 0.05 0.43
CA ALA A 23 -4.04 0.91 1.00
C ALA A 23 -4.16 1.07 2.52
N LYS A 24 -5.39 1.19 3.05
CA LYS A 24 -5.65 1.21 4.50
C LYS A 24 -5.32 -0.11 5.17
N ALA A 25 -5.66 -1.24 4.55
CA ALA A 25 -5.32 -2.56 5.07
C ALA A 25 -3.79 -2.72 5.16
N LEU A 26 -3.06 -2.24 4.15
CA LEU A 26 -1.61 -2.31 4.12
C LEU A 26 -0.92 -1.37 5.10
N ALA A 27 -1.50 -0.19 5.37
CA ALA A 27 -1.02 0.69 6.44
C ALA A 27 -1.24 0.13 7.86
N ARG A 28 -2.02 -0.95 7.99
CA ARG A 28 -2.10 -1.73 9.24
C ARG A 28 -1.06 -2.85 9.31
N CYS A 29 -0.35 -3.13 8.21
CA CYS A 29 0.77 -4.06 8.19
C CYS A 29 2.05 -3.36 8.64
N ASP A 30 2.94 -4.11 9.30
CA ASP A 30 4.29 -3.66 9.59
C ASP A 30 5.15 -3.92 8.33
N LEU A 31 5.85 -2.89 7.87
CA LEU A 31 6.80 -3.00 6.77
C LEU A 31 8.18 -3.30 7.35
N ILE A 32 8.73 -4.47 7.00
CA ILE A 32 10.02 -4.93 7.53
C ILE A 32 11.09 -4.74 6.46
N CYS A 33 12.14 -3.98 6.77
CA CYS A 33 13.28 -3.80 5.88
C CYS A 33 14.00 -5.14 5.66
N LYS A 34 14.16 -5.58 4.40
CA LYS A 34 14.94 -6.80 4.11
C LYS A 34 16.42 -6.71 4.47
N SER A 35 16.98 -5.49 4.54
CA SER A 35 18.42 -5.30 4.76
C SER A 35 18.81 -5.22 6.24
N CYS A 36 17.98 -4.62 7.10
CA CYS A 36 18.31 -4.40 8.52
C CYS A 36 17.24 -4.92 9.48
N GLY A 37 16.11 -5.43 8.99
CA GLY A 37 15.02 -5.93 9.83
C GLY A 37 14.21 -4.84 10.55
N THR A 38 14.51 -3.56 10.36
CA THR A 38 13.76 -2.46 10.97
C THR A 38 12.29 -2.51 10.54
N LYS A 39 11.40 -2.43 11.53
CA LYS A 39 9.96 -2.32 11.32
C LYS A 39 9.57 -0.86 11.19
N GLN A 40 8.78 -0.53 10.19
CA GLN A 40 8.20 0.79 10.03
C GLN A 40 6.71 0.66 9.70
N ASN A 41 5.93 1.59 10.23
CA ASN A 41 4.55 1.78 9.82
C ASN A 41 4.49 3.03 8.93
N LEU A 42 3.96 2.89 7.71
CA LEU A 42 3.75 4.04 6.83
C LEU A 42 2.26 4.36 6.68
N PRO A 43 1.90 5.65 6.66
CA PRO A 43 0.54 6.04 6.37
C PRO A 43 0.14 5.62 4.96
N TRP A 44 -1.08 5.08 4.81
CA TRP A 44 -1.64 4.60 3.53
C TRP A 44 -1.51 5.63 2.39
N LYS A 45 -1.62 6.93 2.70
CA LYS A 45 -1.47 8.02 1.72
C LYS A 45 -0.13 8.01 1.01
N ARG A 46 0.95 7.64 1.71
CA ARG A 46 2.29 7.49 1.12
C ARG A 46 2.45 6.18 0.37
N LEU A 47 1.62 5.19 0.70
CA LEU A 47 1.72 3.86 0.11
C LEU A 47 1.12 3.82 -1.32
N VAL A 48 0.01 4.51 -1.55
CA VAL A 48 -0.69 4.53 -2.86
C VAL A 48 0.22 4.91 -4.04
N PHE A 49 1.23 5.74 -3.82
CA PHE A 49 2.09 6.27 -4.88
C PHE A 49 3.48 5.62 -4.95
N ARG A 50 3.71 4.50 -4.26
CA ARG A 50 5.03 3.86 -4.20
C ARG A 50 5.08 2.60 -5.05
N THR A 51 6.24 2.38 -5.64
CA THR A 51 6.53 1.17 -6.41
C THR A 51 6.52 -0.04 -5.50
N HIS A 52 5.70 -1.03 -5.85
CA HIS A 52 5.63 -2.33 -5.19
C HIS A 52 5.79 -3.46 -6.21
N VAL A 53 6.27 -4.61 -5.75
CA VAL A 53 6.24 -5.87 -6.50
C VAL A 53 5.70 -6.95 -5.56
N GLY A 54 4.51 -7.47 -5.88
CA GLY A 54 3.81 -8.40 -4.99
C GLY A 54 3.59 -7.79 -3.60
N ASN A 55 4.20 -8.41 -2.58
CA ASN A 55 4.09 -7.98 -1.19
C ASN A 55 5.31 -7.15 -0.71
N ASP A 56 6.23 -6.82 -1.62
CA ASP A 56 7.44 -6.05 -1.35
C ASP A 56 7.33 -4.63 -1.89
N TRP A 57 7.85 -3.68 -1.10
CA TRP A 57 7.65 -2.26 -1.26
C TRP A 57 8.98 -1.53 -1.30
N GLN A 58 9.24 -0.74 -2.34
CA GLN A 58 10.51 -0.02 -2.44
C GLN A 58 10.43 1.32 -1.71
N LEU A 59 11.10 1.41 -0.56
CA LEU A 59 11.05 2.57 0.33
C LEU A 59 12.45 2.96 0.80
N TYR A 60 12.61 4.21 1.23
CA TYR A 60 13.86 4.64 1.87
C TYR A 60 13.88 4.16 3.33
N CYS A 61 14.93 3.45 3.72
CA CYS A 61 15.09 3.01 5.09
C CYS A 61 15.81 4.08 5.93
N PRO A 62 15.21 4.56 7.03
CA PRO A 62 15.85 5.58 7.87
C PRO A 62 17.08 5.04 8.61
N VAL A 63 17.21 3.71 8.77
CA VAL A 63 18.34 3.07 9.46
C VAL A 63 19.48 2.74 8.49
N CYS A 64 19.18 2.19 7.32
CA CYS A 64 20.21 1.88 6.31
C CYS A 64 20.66 3.11 5.51
N GLY A 65 19.92 4.22 5.57
CA GLY A 65 20.20 5.42 4.78
C GLY A 65 20.08 5.23 3.25
N ARG A 66 19.42 4.15 2.79
CA ARG A 66 19.31 3.79 1.37
C ARG A 66 17.91 3.32 0.99
N LYS A 67 17.62 3.40 -0.31
CA LYS A 67 16.39 2.81 -0.89
C LYS A 67 16.52 1.29 -0.89
N THR A 68 15.57 0.61 -0.29
CA THR A 68 15.59 -0.84 -0.10
C THR A 68 14.17 -1.40 -0.19
N TRP A 69 14.06 -2.72 -0.26
CA TRP A 69 12.81 -3.44 -0.26
C TRP A 69 12.33 -3.70 1.16
N PHE A 70 11.05 -3.44 1.39
CA PHE A 70 10.33 -3.71 2.62
C PHE A 70 9.25 -4.76 2.36
N THR A 71 9.18 -5.80 3.17
CA THR A 71 8.12 -6.81 3.08
C THR A 71 6.99 -6.43 4.02
N ALA A 72 5.76 -6.38 3.50
CA ALA A 72 4.59 -6.15 4.34
C ALA A 72 4.23 -7.42 5.12
N ARG A 73 4.23 -7.34 6.45
CA ARG A 73 3.71 -8.39 7.34
C ARG A 73 2.47 -7.90 8.08
N LYS A 74 1.46 -8.76 8.19
CA LYS A 74 0.31 -8.47 9.07
C LYS A 74 0.80 -8.38 10.51
N ARG A 75 0.31 -7.37 11.21
CA ARG A 75 0.59 -7.17 12.64
C ARG A 75 -0.03 -8.33 13.42
N GLY A 76 0.80 -9.10 14.13
CA GLY A 76 0.35 -10.25 14.94
C GLY A 76 0.46 -11.63 14.29
N GLN A 77 1.27 -11.79 13.23
CA GLN A 77 1.71 -13.09 12.71
C GLN A 77 3.18 -13.36 13.03
#